data_AF-A0AAW6KIW5-F1
#
_entry.id   AF-A0AAW6KIW5-F1
#
_cell.length_a   1.000
_cell.length_b   1.000
_cell.length_c   1.000
_cell.angle_alpha   90.00
_cell.angle_beta   90.00
_cell.angle_gamma   90.00
#
_symmetry.space_group_name_H-M   'P 1'
#
loop_
_entity.id
_entity.type
_entity.pdbx_description
1 polymer ?
#
loop_
_entity_poly.entity_id
_entity_poly.type
_entity_poly.pdbx_seq_one_letter_code
_entity_poly.pdbx_strand_id
1 'polypeptide(L)' 'EGLMHKTLPVISVQFHPEAHPGPAESEWIFGEYLQKLNEARREIAHA' A
#
# COMPACT_ATOMS: atom_id res chain seq x y z
N GLU A 1 6.72 -11.75 -1.63
CA GLU A 1 7.62 -11.21 -0.58
C GLU A 1 6.95 -10.06 0.17
N GLY A 2 6.08 -10.36 1.13
CA GLY A 2 5.32 -9.33 1.87
C GLY A 2 4.06 -9.87 2.54
N LEU A 3 3.38 -9.05 3.34
CA LEU A 3 2.13 -9.37 4.04
C LEU A 3 1.08 -8.27 3.82
N MET A 4 -0.20 -8.65 3.87
CA MET A 4 -1.33 -7.72 3.87
C MET A 4 -2.32 -8.13 4.96
N HIS A 5 -2.79 -7.17 5.74
CA HIS A 5 -3.84 -7.42 6.72
C HIS A 5 -5.19 -7.61 6.00
N LYS A 6 -5.98 -8.60 6.45
CA LYS A 6 -7.22 -9.00 5.74
C LYS A 6 -8.31 -7.94 5.75
N THR A 7 -8.34 -7.09 6.77
CA THR A 7 -9.44 -6.15 7.03
C THR A 7 -8.98 -4.71 7.28
N LEU A 8 -7.67 -4.49 7.48
CA LEU A 8 -7.13 -3.17 7.80
C LEU A 8 -6.25 -2.73 6.63
N PRO A 9 -6.12 -1.42 6.35
CA PRO A 9 -5.26 -0.92 5.28
C PRO A 9 -3.78 -0.96 5.70
N VAL A 10 -3.27 -2.16 5.98
CA VAL A 10 -1.90 -2.42 6.43
C VAL A 10 -1.25 -3.41 5.47
N ILE A 11 -0.11 -3.00 4.91
CA ILE A 11 0.69 -3.79 3.97
C ILE A 11 2.16 -3.75 4.38
N SER A 12 2.92 -4.79 4.02
CA SER A 12 4.37 -4.84 4.13
C SER A 12 4.99 -5.53 2.92
N VAL A 13 6.20 -5.12 2.57
CA VAL A 13 7.03 -5.74 1.54
C VAL A 13 8.43 -5.98 2.10
N GLN A 14 9.10 -7.02 1.61
CA GLN A 14 10.46 -7.35 2.06
C GLN A 14 11.54 -6.61 1.26
N PHE A 15 11.20 -6.15 0.05
CA PHE A 15 12.09 -5.42 -0.86
C PHE A 15 11.88 -3.91 -0.77
N HIS A 16 12.66 -3.17 -1.55
CA HIS A 16 12.63 -1.71 -1.65
C HIS A 16 11.77 -1.25 -2.85
N PRO A 17 10.45 -1.01 -2.67
CA PRO A 17 9.56 -0.57 -3.75
C PRO A 17 9.89 0.83 -4.29
N GLU A 18 10.61 1.64 -3.54
CA GLU A 18 11.08 2.98 -3.88
C GLU A 18 12.19 2.98 -4.94
N ALA A 19 12.80 1.80 -5.18
CA ALA A 19 14.01 1.65 -5.99
C ALA A 19 15.14 2.61 -5.55
N HIS A 20 16.21 2.76 -6.33
CA HIS A 20 17.41 3.60 -6.06
C HIS A 20 18.52 2.96 -5.20
N PRO A 21 19.48 2.25 -5.83
CA PRO A 21 19.48 1.79 -7.23
C PRO A 21 18.55 0.58 -7.42
N GLY A 22 17.98 0.40 -8.61
CA GLY A 22 17.17 -0.78 -8.91
C GLY A 22 16.02 -0.51 -9.88
N PRO A 23 15.31 -1.55 -10.31
CA PRO A 23 14.15 -1.43 -11.18
C PRO A 23 12.94 -0.86 -10.41
N ALA A 24 12.24 0.10 -11.02
CA ALA A 24 11.03 0.72 -10.46
C ALA A 24 9.75 -0.14 -10.65
N GLU A 25 9.89 -1.45 -10.86
CA GLU A 25 8.79 -2.38 -11.16
C GLU A 25 7.77 -2.49 -10.02
N SER A 26 8.13 -2.08 -8.80
CA SER A 26 7.28 -2.19 -7.61
C SER A 26 6.74 -0.86 -7.08
N GLU A 27 6.90 0.24 -7.81
CA GLU A 27 6.42 1.57 -7.40
C GLU A 27 4.88 1.64 -7.30
N TRP A 28 4.16 0.80 -8.04
CA TRP A 28 2.69 0.72 -8.02
C TRP A 28 2.11 0.41 -6.63
N ILE A 29 2.89 -0.19 -5.74
CA ILE A 29 2.50 -0.53 -4.37
C ILE A 29 2.13 0.73 -3.57
N PHE A 30 2.83 1.85 -3.82
CA PHE A 30 2.48 3.13 -3.20
C PHE A 30 1.10 3.62 -3.66
N GLY A 31 0.79 3.49 -4.94
CA GLY A 31 -0.51 3.86 -5.51
C GLY A 31 -1.66 3.04 -4.89
N GLU A 32 -1.51 1.73 -4.81
CA GLU A 32 -2.51 0.85 -4.18
C GLU A 32 -2.70 1.18 -2.69
N TYR A 33 -1.62 1.47 -1.96
CA TYR A 33 -1.70 1.84 -0.55
C TYR A 33 -2.50 3.12 -0.35
N LEU A 34 -2.22 4.16 -1.15
CA LEU A 34 -2.94 5.44 -1.07
C LEU A 34 -4.42 5.28 -1.42
N GLN A 35 -4.75 4.44 -2.40
CA GLN A 35 -6.15 4.14 -2.72
C GLN A 35 -6.87 3.51 -1.53
N LYS A 36 -6.30 2.46 -0.92
CA LYS A 36 -6.88 1.77 0.25
C LYS A 36 -7.05 2.71 1.44
N LEU A 37 -6.08 3.59 1.69
CA LEU A 37 -6.19 4.60 2.75
C LEU A 37 -7.35 5.59 2.51
N ASN A 38 -7.55 6.03 1.27
CA ASN A 38 -8.64 6.95 0.93
C ASN A 38 -10.02 6.28 1.06
N GLU A 39 -10.13 5.00 0.72
CA GLU A 39 -11.34 4.20 0.92
C GLU A 39 -11.66 4.07 2.42
N ALA A 40 -10.69 3.66 3.24
CA ALA A 40 -10.86 3.55 4.69
C ALA A 40 -11.25 4.90 5.34
N ARG A 41 -10.68 6.02 4.88
CA ARG A 41 -11.07 7.36 5.36
C ARG A 41 -12.50 7.73 4.99
N ARG A 42 -12.97 7.37 3.80
CA ARG A 42 -14.36 7.61 3.38
C ARG A 42 -15.34 6.80 4.21
N GLU A 43 -15.03 5.53 4.48
CA GLU A 43 -15.86 4.68 5.35
C GLU A 43 -16.02 5.28 6.74
N ILE A 44 -14.93 5.78 7.35
CA ILE A 44 -14.98 6.46 8.65
C ILE A 44 -15.81 7.75 8.60
N ALA A 45 -15.71 8.53 7.51
CA ALA A 45 -16.46 9.79 7.38
C ALA A 45 -17.97 9.60 7.15
N HIS A 46 -18.38 8.41 6.69
CA HIS A 46 -19.78 8.05 6.44
C HIS A 46 -20.41 7.19 7.56
N ALA A 47 -19.63 6.83 8.60
CA ALA A 47 -20.08 6.12 9.79
C ALA A 47 -20.46 7.09 10.92
#